data_AF-A0A7G9YW77-F1
#
_entry.id   AF-A0A7G9YW77-F1
#
_cell.length_a   1.000
_cell.length_b   1.000
_cell.length_c   1.000
_cell.angle_alpha   90.00
_cell.angle_beta   90.00
_cell.angle_gamma   90.00
#
_symmetry.space_group_name_H-M   'P 1'
#
loop_
_entity.id
_entity.type
_entity.pdbx_description
1 polymer ?
#
loop_
_entity_poly.entity_id
_entity_poly.type
_entity_poly.pdbx_seq_one_letter_code
_entity_poly.pdbx_strand_id
1 'polypeptide(L)'
;MAENNKEVWFPTRLWIIGKKFDYIKFLLLFVKPTIEELKELKLIKRWYFLFYEDHINFMVRINEKQENRDKIIENKIKPIIYKNIEGIKDFMNENKSPNPEHPSDFGGEVDIYGKDGWEIVQKFFECGSEFALCKADPTKEKIVPSTGDGFNEEKLVHCFLNQTRVHYEQEFCFYIKRLVEVSWKAGYEISEIKLRHLA
;
A
#
# COMPACT_ATOMS: atom_id res chain seq x y z
N MET A 1 27.81 17.15 15.80
CA MET A 1 26.34 17.27 15.85
C MET A 1 25.80 16.30 14.83
N ALA A 2 25.20 15.19 15.25
CA ALA A 2 24.55 14.28 14.32
C ALA A 2 23.26 14.97 13.86
N GLU A 3 23.22 15.46 12.63
CA GLU A 3 21.98 15.95 12.04
C GLU A 3 20.96 14.82 12.12
N ASN A 4 19.89 15.11 12.86
CA ASN A 4 18.81 14.18 13.14
C ASN A 4 18.02 13.99 11.85
N ASN A 5 18.54 13.19 10.92
CA ASN A 5 17.87 12.77 9.68
C ASN A 5 16.77 11.76 10.02
N LYS A 6 15.83 12.19 10.86
CA LYS A 6 14.62 11.43 11.17
C LYS A 6 13.76 11.41 9.90
N GLU A 7 13.32 10.21 9.53
CA GLU A 7 12.35 10.03 8.45
C GLU A 7 11.09 10.84 8.76
N VAL A 8 10.48 11.42 7.73
CA VAL A 8 9.23 12.15 7.87
C VAL A 8 8.20 11.52 6.96
N TRP A 9 7.14 11.02 7.58
CA TRP A 9 6.02 10.38 6.93
C TRP A 9 4.80 11.27 7.02
N PHE A 10 4.01 11.29 5.96
CA PHE A 10 2.70 11.90 5.92
C PHE A 10 1.66 10.79 5.74
N PRO A 11 1.15 10.22 6.84
CA PRO A 11 0.11 9.20 6.78
C PRO A 11 -1.24 9.85 6.47
N THR A 12 -2.01 9.26 5.56
CA THR A 12 -3.39 9.66 5.26
C THR A 12 -4.31 8.46 5.45
N ARG A 13 -5.13 8.49 6.51
CA ARG A 13 -6.14 7.46 6.77
C ARG A 13 -7.40 7.75 5.97
N LEU A 14 -7.79 6.82 5.10
CA LEU A 14 -9.00 6.90 4.29
C LEU A 14 -10.02 5.88 4.79
N TRP A 15 -11.04 6.35 5.49
CA TRP A 15 -12.11 5.49 6.02
C TRP A 15 -13.10 5.16 4.91
N ILE A 16 -13.21 3.88 4.57
CA ILE A 16 -14.03 3.42 3.44
C ILE A 16 -15.36 2.86 3.91
N ILE A 17 -16.41 3.04 3.11
CA ILE A 17 -17.68 2.34 3.28
C ILE A 17 -17.54 1.02 2.53
N GLY A 18 -17.27 -0.08 3.24
CA GLY A 18 -16.85 -1.36 2.63
C GLY A 18 -17.73 -1.88 1.48
N LYS A 19 -19.05 -1.64 1.50
CA LYS A 19 -19.96 -2.06 0.41
C LYS A 19 -19.90 -1.19 -0.86
N LYS A 20 -19.33 0.01 -0.77
CA LYS A 20 -19.24 0.98 -1.88
C LYS A 20 -17.82 1.14 -2.42
N PHE A 21 -16.83 0.51 -1.80
CA PHE A 21 -15.44 0.70 -2.16
C PHE A 21 -15.17 0.25 -3.60
N ASP A 22 -14.80 1.20 -4.45
CA ASP A 22 -14.38 0.96 -5.83
C ASP A 22 -12.85 1.03 -5.91
N TYR A 23 -12.23 -0.14 -5.95
CA TYR A 23 -10.77 -0.27 -5.95
C TYR A 23 -10.13 0.40 -7.18
N ILE A 24 -10.75 0.30 -8.35
CA ILE A 24 -10.20 0.87 -9.58
C ILE A 24 -10.29 2.39 -9.54
N LYS A 25 -11.43 2.95 -9.09
CA LYS A 25 -11.53 4.41 -8.86
C LYS A 25 -10.53 4.89 -7.82
N PHE A 26 -10.38 4.18 -6.70
CA PHE A 26 -9.37 4.53 -5.69
C PHE A 26 -7.97 4.65 -6.30
N LEU A 27 -7.56 3.67 -7.10
CA LEU A 27 -6.26 3.67 -7.75
C LEU A 27 -6.13 4.79 -8.79
N LEU A 28 -7.11 4.95 -9.68
CA LEU A 28 -6.99 5.82 -10.86
C LEU A 28 -7.36 7.29 -10.59
N LEU A 29 -8.30 7.55 -9.67
CA LEU A 29 -8.77 8.91 -9.36
C LEU A 29 -8.06 9.53 -8.16
N PHE A 30 -7.51 8.72 -7.25
CA PHE A 30 -6.78 9.21 -6.09
C PHE A 30 -5.28 8.87 -6.14
N VAL A 31 -4.91 7.59 -6.12
CA VAL A 31 -3.50 7.18 -5.95
C VAL A 31 -2.63 7.65 -7.10
N LYS A 32 -2.98 7.30 -8.35
CA LYS A 32 -2.20 7.62 -9.54
C LYS A 32 -1.92 9.13 -9.68
N PRO A 33 -2.94 10.01 -9.76
CA PRO A 33 -2.69 11.44 -9.95
C PRO A 33 -1.93 12.06 -8.77
N THR A 34 -2.17 11.60 -7.54
CA THR A 34 -1.44 12.07 -6.36
C THR A 34 0.04 11.76 -6.46
N ILE A 35 0.39 10.52 -6.78
CA ILE A 35 1.78 10.09 -6.84
C ILE A 35 2.50 10.68 -8.05
N GLU A 36 1.84 10.79 -9.20
CA GLU A 36 2.43 11.42 -10.39
C GLU A 36 2.78 12.89 -10.10
N GLU A 37 1.86 13.67 -9.52
CA GLU A 37 2.08 15.08 -9.18
C GLU A 37 3.18 15.24 -8.10
N LEU A 38 3.18 14.38 -7.07
CA LEU A 38 4.22 14.39 -6.02
C LEU A 38 5.61 13.99 -6.53
N LYS A 39 5.70 13.02 -7.45
CA LYS A 39 6.95 12.59 -8.10
C LYS A 39 7.48 13.66 -9.03
N GLU A 40 6.62 14.27 -9.85
CA GLU A 40 6.99 15.37 -10.77
C GLU A 40 7.61 16.55 -10.01
N LEU A 41 7.01 16.93 -8.89
CA LEU A 41 7.50 18.00 -8.02
C LEU A 41 8.69 17.57 -7.13
N LYS A 42 9.15 16.32 -7.23
CA LYS A 42 10.24 15.74 -6.43
C LYS A 42 10.03 15.92 -4.92
N LEU A 43 8.78 15.82 -4.45
CA LEU A 43 8.43 16.03 -3.04
C LEU A 43 8.61 14.78 -2.18
N ILE A 44 8.56 13.61 -2.80
CA ILE A 44 8.50 12.33 -2.08
C ILE A 44 9.72 11.46 -2.38
N LYS A 45 10.11 10.68 -1.37
CA LYS A 45 11.16 9.65 -1.44
C LYS A 45 10.56 8.26 -1.68
N ARG A 46 9.45 7.97 -1.00
CA ARG A 46 8.70 6.70 -1.04
C ARG A 46 7.23 6.96 -0.89
N TRP A 47 6.42 6.02 -1.35
CA TRP A 47 5.00 5.97 -1.03
C TRP A 47 4.51 4.52 -1.04
N TYR A 48 3.41 4.25 -0.35
CA TYR A 48 2.69 2.98 -0.46
C TYR A 48 1.29 3.13 0.13
N PHE A 49 0.42 2.14 -0.07
CA PHE A 49 -0.80 2.03 0.72
C PHE A 49 -1.02 0.61 1.22
N LEU A 50 -1.71 0.49 2.36
CA LEU A 50 -2.08 -0.79 2.96
C LEU A 50 -3.55 -0.76 3.38
N PHE A 51 -4.24 -1.88 3.21
CA PHE A 51 -5.60 -2.08 3.69
C PHE A 51 -5.60 -2.56 5.14
N TYR A 52 -6.46 -1.93 5.93
CA TYR A 52 -6.84 -2.35 7.27
C TYR A 52 -8.34 -2.64 7.27
N GLU A 53 -8.86 -3.23 8.36
CA GLU A 53 -10.23 -3.73 8.42
C GLU A 53 -11.30 -2.68 8.05
N ASP A 54 -11.07 -1.40 8.39
CA ASP A 54 -12.03 -0.33 8.18
C ASP A 54 -11.46 0.93 7.48
N HIS A 55 -10.19 0.91 7.08
CA HIS A 55 -9.55 2.03 6.40
C HIS A 55 -8.38 1.61 5.51
N ILE A 56 -7.96 2.55 4.65
CA ILE A 56 -6.73 2.45 3.88
C ILE A 56 -5.73 3.44 4.46
N ASN A 57 -4.53 2.98 4.77
CA ASN A 57 -3.42 3.86 5.11
C ASN A 57 -2.65 4.16 3.83
N PHE A 58 -2.77 5.39 3.33
CA PHE A 58 -1.95 5.92 2.24
C PHE A 58 -0.76 6.67 2.85
N MET A 59 0.45 6.20 2.56
CA MET A 59 1.67 6.61 3.24
C MET A 59 2.59 7.31 2.25
N VAL A 60 3.06 8.50 2.62
CA VAL A 60 4.00 9.28 1.81
C VAL A 60 5.24 9.63 2.63
N ARG A 61 6.42 9.20 2.19
CA ARG A 61 7.70 9.61 2.79
C ARG A 61 8.25 10.81 2.06
N ILE A 62 8.63 11.83 2.80
CA ILE A 62 9.10 13.11 2.26
C ILE A 62 10.60 13.04 2.01
N ASN A 63 11.07 13.76 0.99
CA ASN A 63 12.50 13.85 0.71
C ASN A 63 13.28 14.52 1.84
N GLU A 64 14.25 13.80 2.41
CA GLU A 64 15.06 14.23 3.58
C GLU A 64 15.87 15.50 3.33
N LYS A 65 16.24 15.77 2.08
CA LYS A 65 17.03 16.95 1.68
C LYS A 65 16.21 18.25 1.61
N GLN A 66 14.92 18.21 1.91
CA GLN A 66 14.07 19.40 1.83
C GLN A 66 14.16 20.21 3.12
N GLU A 67 14.58 21.46 2.99
CA GLU A 67 14.44 22.47 4.03
C GLU A 67 12.95 22.82 4.23
N ASN A 68 12.55 23.19 5.44
CA ASN A 68 11.16 23.54 5.78
C ASN A 68 10.12 22.44 5.47
N ARG A 69 10.40 21.20 5.87
CA ARG A 69 9.53 20.03 5.63
C ARG A 69 8.06 20.30 6.00
N ASP A 70 7.80 20.89 7.17
CA ASP A 70 6.44 21.22 7.62
C ASP A 70 5.72 22.16 6.65
N LYS A 71 6.40 23.19 6.14
CA LYS A 71 5.81 24.11 5.15
C LYS A 71 5.52 23.41 3.83
N ILE A 72 6.35 22.46 3.42
CA ILE A 72 6.12 21.67 2.20
C ILE A 72 4.92 20.75 2.38
N ILE A 73 4.77 20.17 3.57
CA ILE A 73 3.62 19.34 3.92
C ILE A 73 2.35 20.16 3.83
N GLU A 74 2.28 21.28 4.54
CA GLU A 74 1.10 22.14 4.59
C GLU A 74 0.77 22.77 3.24
N ASN A 75 1.77 23.29 2.52
CA ASN A 75 1.51 24.12 1.34
C ASN A 75 1.54 23.35 0.01
N LYS A 76 2.04 22.10 -0.01
CA LYS A 76 2.17 21.31 -1.24
C LYS A 76 1.56 19.92 -1.10
N ILE A 77 2.06 19.10 -0.17
CA ILE A 77 1.66 17.69 -0.09
C ILE A 77 0.18 17.55 0.30
N LYS A 78 -0.26 18.23 1.37
CA LYS A 78 -1.65 18.24 1.81
C LYS A 78 -2.61 18.69 0.70
N PRO A 79 -2.41 19.86 0.06
CA PRO A 79 -3.27 20.30 -1.04
C PRO A 79 -3.42 19.28 -2.17
N ILE A 80 -2.32 18.65 -2.60
CA ILE A 80 -2.35 17.64 -3.67
C ILE A 80 -3.20 16.43 -3.25
N ILE A 81 -2.96 15.91 -2.04
CA ILE A 81 -3.71 14.76 -1.51
C ILE A 81 -5.20 15.11 -1.38
N TYR A 82 -5.55 16.25 -0.78
CA TYR A 82 -6.94 16.65 -0.59
C TYR A 82 -7.68 16.91 -1.91
N LYS A 83 -7.01 17.52 -2.88
CA LYS A 83 -7.53 17.72 -4.24
C LYS A 83 -7.96 16.39 -4.86
N ASN A 84 -7.13 15.36 -4.77
CA ASN A 84 -7.42 14.07 -5.40
C ASN A 84 -8.35 13.18 -4.55
N ILE A 85 -8.42 13.39 -3.23
CA ILE A 85 -9.43 12.73 -2.36
C ILE A 85 -10.85 13.05 -2.83
N GLU A 86 -11.09 14.23 -3.41
CA GLU A 86 -12.39 14.60 -3.96
C GLU A 86 -12.93 13.55 -4.93
N GLY A 87 -12.05 12.96 -5.75
CA GLY A 87 -12.43 11.96 -6.76
C GLY A 87 -12.91 10.62 -6.21
N ILE A 88 -12.79 10.40 -4.90
CA ILE A 88 -13.13 9.14 -4.22
C ILE A 88 -14.09 9.32 -3.04
N LYS A 89 -14.64 10.52 -2.87
CA LYS A 89 -15.52 10.83 -1.72
C LYS A 89 -16.80 10.00 -1.67
N ASP A 90 -17.29 9.52 -2.81
CA ASP A 90 -18.54 8.77 -2.94
C ASP A 90 -18.54 7.43 -2.18
N PHE A 91 -17.36 6.87 -1.89
CA PHE A 91 -17.20 5.66 -1.08
C PHE A 91 -16.44 5.87 0.22
N MET A 92 -16.20 7.11 0.62
CA MET A 92 -15.64 7.45 1.92
C MET A 92 -16.72 7.60 2.99
N ASN A 93 -16.33 7.34 4.24
CA ASN A 93 -17.21 7.53 5.38
C ASN A 93 -17.28 9.04 5.75
N GLU A 94 -18.42 9.68 5.48
CA GLU A 94 -18.64 11.11 5.77
C GLU A 94 -18.50 11.47 7.26
N ASN A 95 -18.74 10.51 8.16
CA ASN A 95 -18.61 10.70 9.61
C ASN A 95 -17.16 10.57 10.10
N LYS A 96 -16.23 10.16 9.23
CA LYS A 96 -14.81 10.05 9.54
C LYS A 96 -14.02 10.79 8.47
N SER A 97 -13.65 12.03 8.74
CA SER A 97 -12.79 12.79 7.83
C SER A 97 -11.47 12.06 7.58
N PRO A 98 -10.89 12.16 6.38
CA PRO A 98 -9.48 11.85 6.18
C PRO A 98 -8.69 12.63 7.21
N ASN A 99 -8.03 11.90 8.09
CA ASN A 99 -7.18 12.50 9.10
C ASN A 99 -5.74 12.25 8.67
N PRO A 100 -5.13 13.18 7.90
CA PRO A 100 -3.71 13.15 7.77
C PRO A 100 -3.11 13.43 9.14
N GLU A 101 -2.50 12.42 9.74
CA GLU A 101 -1.90 12.60 11.05
C GLU A 101 -0.71 13.55 10.93
N HIS A 102 -0.39 14.23 12.04
CA HIS A 102 0.76 15.12 12.04
C HIS A 102 2.01 14.29 11.72
N PRO A 103 2.91 14.77 10.83
CA PRO A 103 4.09 14.02 10.38
C PRO A 103 5.03 13.53 11.49
N SER A 104 4.86 14.05 12.71
CA SER A 104 5.61 13.71 13.91
C SER A 104 5.25 12.36 14.52
N ASP A 105 4.08 11.80 14.18
CA ASP A 105 3.48 10.72 14.97
C ASP A 105 3.77 9.32 14.41
N PHE A 106 4.18 9.22 13.14
CA PHE A 106 4.61 7.96 12.53
C PHE A 106 6.12 7.97 12.24
N GLY A 107 6.89 7.33 13.13
CA GLY A 107 8.34 7.16 12.98
C GLY A 107 8.75 6.00 12.06
N GLY A 108 7.80 5.35 11.38
CA GLY A 108 8.03 4.09 10.70
C GLY A 108 8.01 2.90 11.66
N GLU A 109 8.32 1.72 11.14
CA GLU A 109 8.34 0.45 11.91
C GLU A 109 9.78 -0.02 12.17
N VAL A 110 10.70 0.92 12.40
CA VAL A 110 12.12 0.65 12.65
C VAL A 110 12.33 -0.27 13.86
N ASP A 111 11.49 -0.16 14.89
CA ASP A 111 11.57 -1.01 16.08
C ASP A 111 11.23 -2.49 15.79
N ILE A 112 10.46 -2.74 14.72
CA ILE A 112 10.03 -4.09 14.31
C ILE A 112 11.04 -4.69 13.33
N TYR A 113 11.45 -3.93 12.32
CA TYR A 113 12.27 -4.45 11.20
C TYR A 113 13.76 -4.10 11.29
N GLY A 114 14.16 -3.26 12.26
CA GLY A 114 15.46 -2.61 12.27
C GLY A 114 15.57 -1.54 11.16
N LYS A 115 16.60 -0.70 11.25
CA LYS A 115 16.79 0.42 10.30
C LYS A 115 16.91 -0.04 8.84
N ASP A 116 17.78 -1.01 8.58
CA ASP A 116 18.03 -1.49 7.22
C ASP A 116 16.88 -2.35 6.70
N GLY A 117 16.31 -3.20 7.57
CA GLY A 117 15.14 -3.99 7.23
C GLY A 117 13.94 -3.11 6.90
N TRP A 118 13.73 -2.02 7.64
CA TRP A 118 12.66 -1.07 7.35
C TRP A 118 12.81 -0.40 5.98
N GLU A 119 14.00 0.02 5.57
CA GLU A 119 14.23 0.56 4.22
C GLU A 119 13.92 -0.46 3.12
N ILE A 120 14.18 -1.75 3.35
CA ILE A 120 13.82 -2.83 2.40
C ILE A 120 12.30 -3.03 2.37
N VAL A 121 11.65 -3.10 3.53
CA VAL A 121 10.19 -3.28 3.64
C VAL A 121 9.44 -2.14 2.95
N GLN A 122 9.88 -0.90 3.13
CA GLN A 122 9.29 0.25 2.44
C GLN A 122 9.34 0.11 0.91
N LYS A 123 10.48 -0.34 0.36
CA LYS A 123 10.61 -0.59 -1.09
C LYS A 123 9.69 -1.70 -1.56
N PHE A 124 9.52 -2.74 -0.74
CA PHE A 124 8.60 -3.82 -1.03
C PHE A 124 7.14 -3.34 -1.05
N PHE A 125 6.73 -2.53 -0.07
CA PHE A 125 5.40 -1.91 -0.05
C PHE A 125 5.16 -0.96 -1.23
N GLU A 126 6.15 -0.13 -1.57
CA GLU A 126 6.10 0.75 -2.75
C GLU A 126 5.94 -0.07 -4.03
N CYS A 127 6.73 -1.15 -4.19
CA CYS A 127 6.63 -2.04 -5.34
C CYS A 127 5.26 -2.71 -5.46
N GLY A 128 4.70 -3.20 -4.35
CA GLY A 128 3.34 -3.77 -4.34
C GLY A 128 2.26 -2.74 -4.71
N SER A 129 2.43 -1.48 -4.27
CA SER A 129 1.52 -0.38 -4.59
C SER A 129 1.62 0.06 -6.05
N GLU A 130 2.84 0.11 -6.60
CA GLU A 130 3.08 0.37 -8.03
C GLU A 130 2.51 -0.76 -8.89
N PHE A 131 2.67 -2.00 -8.45
CA PHE A 131 2.09 -3.16 -9.13
C PHE A 131 0.55 -3.08 -9.20
N ALA A 132 -0.09 -2.71 -8.10
CA ALA A 132 -1.54 -2.48 -8.07
C ALA A 132 -1.98 -1.39 -9.07
N LEU A 133 -1.26 -0.27 -9.15
CA LEU A 133 -1.52 0.78 -10.14
C LEU A 133 -1.38 0.27 -11.57
N CYS A 134 -0.29 -0.47 -11.86
CA CYS A 134 -0.05 -1.01 -13.20
C CYS A 134 -1.15 -1.97 -13.65
N LYS A 135 -1.74 -2.77 -12.74
CA LYS A 135 -2.88 -3.63 -13.07
C LYS A 135 -4.16 -2.84 -13.39
N ALA A 136 -4.38 -1.72 -12.69
CA ALA A 136 -5.58 -0.92 -12.85
C ALA A 136 -5.52 0.05 -14.03
N ASP A 137 -4.34 0.47 -14.45
CA ASP A 137 -4.14 1.48 -15.49
C ASP A 137 -4.33 0.92 -16.91
N PRO A 138 -5.39 1.30 -17.64
CA PRO A 138 -5.64 0.77 -18.98
C PRO A 138 -4.66 1.29 -20.04
N THR A 139 -3.88 2.33 -19.72
CA THR A 139 -2.90 2.94 -20.63
C THR A 139 -1.53 2.28 -20.57
N LYS A 140 -1.24 1.54 -19.51
CA LYS A 140 -0.08 0.64 -19.50
C LYS A 140 -0.38 -0.50 -20.46
N GLU A 141 0.60 -0.90 -21.26
CA GLU A 141 0.50 -2.18 -21.98
C GLU A 141 0.02 -3.20 -20.96
N LYS A 142 -1.11 -3.84 -21.28
CA LYS A 142 -1.69 -4.88 -20.44
C LYS A 142 -0.51 -5.74 -20.03
N ILE A 143 -0.25 -5.78 -18.74
CA ILE A 143 0.42 -6.91 -18.15
C ILE A 143 -0.47 -8.11 -18.53
N VAL A 144 -0.12 -8.80 -19.62
CA VAL A 144 -1.04 -9.27 -20.68
C VAL A 144 -2.09 -10.32 -20.21
N PRO A 145 -3.39 -10.15 -20.47
CA PRO A 145 -4.35 -11.26 -20.51
C PRO A 145 -5.00 -11.39 -21.90
N SER A 146 -4.19 -11.71 -22.92
CA SER A 146 -4.71 -12.14 -24.22
C SER A 146 -3.89 -13.25 -24.91
N THR A 147 -2.81 -13.76 -24.30
CA THR A 147 -2.05 -14.91 -24.84
C THR A 147 -1.65 -15.96 -23.79
N GLY A 148 -2.04 -15.84 -22.52
CA GLY A 148 -1.57 -16.72 -21.45
C GLY A 148 -0.23 -16.30 -20.83
N ASP A 149 0.43 -15.28 -21.38
CA ASP A 149 1.71 -14.72 -20.89
C ASP A 149 1.51 -13.40 -20.11
N GLY A 150 0.67 -13.43 -19.08
CA GLY A 150 0.50 -12.31 -18.15
C GLY A 150 1.56 -12.30 -17.04
N PHE A 151 1.67 -11.18 -16.32
CA PHE A 151 2.42 -11.19 -15.05
C PHE A 151 1.76 -12.16 -14.10
N ASN A 152 2.57 -13.08 -13.59
CA ASN A 152 2.13 -14.12 -12.69
C ASN A 152 2.40 -13.67 -11.25
N GLU A 153 1.36 -13.19 -10.57
CA GLU A 153 1.40 -12.75 -9.17
C GLU A 153 1.86 -13.87 -8.22
N GLU A 154 1.36 -15.08 -8.44
CA GLU A 154 1.74 -16.24 -7.66
C GLU A 154 3.23 -16.53 -7.84
N LYS A 155 3.75 -16.41 -9.07
CA LYS A 155 5.17 -16.57 -9.35
C LYS A 155 6.01 -15.47 -8.69
N LEU A 156 5.54 -14.23 -8.64
CA LEU A 156 6.22 -13.15 -7.91
C LEU A 156 6.35 -13.50 -6.42
N VAL A 157 5.24 -13.88 -5.78
CA VAL A 157 5.23 -14.24 -4.34
C VAL A 157 6.12 -15.45 -4.08
N HIS A 158 6.00 -16.49 -4.91
CA HIS A 158 6.84 -17.68 -4.84
C HIS A 158 8.33 -17.33 -4.99
N CYS A 159 8.71 -16.52 -5.99
CA CYS A 159 10.10 -16.11 -6.17
C CYS A 159 10.63 -15.31 -4.98
N PHE A 160 9.82 -14.43 -4.38
CA PHE A 160 10.17 -13.69 -3.17
C PHE A 160 10.45 -14.64 -2.00
N LEU A 161 9.55 -15.60 -1.74
CA LEU A 161 9.72 -16.59 -0.69
C LEU A 161 10.96 -17.46 -0.94
N ASN A 162 11.14 -17.93 -2.17
CA ASN A 162 12.29 -18.74 -2.57
C ASN A 162 13.64 -18.02 -2.36
N GLN A 163 13.72 -16.72 -2.65
CA GLN A 163 14.93 -15.91 -2.37
C GLN A 163 15.29 -15.88 -0.88
N THR A 164 14.29 -16.04 0.01
CA THR A 164 14.49 -16.16 1.46
C THR A 164 14.72 -17.60 1.94
N ARG A 165 14.95 -18.54 1.00
CA ARG A 165 15.09 -19.99 1.23
C ARG A 165 13.84 -20.64 1.83
N VAL A 166 12.68 -20.04 1.62
CA VAL A 166 11.40 -20.70 1.92
C VAL A 166 11.14 -21.70 0.80
N HIS A 167 11.20 -22.99 1.13
CA HIS A 167 10.93 -24.06 0.20
C HIS A 167 9.42 -24.30 0.04
N TYR A 168 9.04 -25.09 -0.96
CA TYR A 168 7.64 -25.30 -1.33
C TYR A 168 6.78 -25.80 -0.16
N GLU A 169 7.28 -26.69 0.71
CA GLU A 169 6.50 -27.13 1.87
C GLU A 169 6.28 -26.00 2.89
N GLN A 170 7.27 -25.12 3.06
CA GLN A 170 7.16 -23.99 3.99
C GLN A 170 6.23 -22.91 3.45
N GLU A 171 6.28 -22.64 2.15
CA GLU A 171 5.35 -21.77 1.44
C GLU A 171 3.91 -22.31 1.54
N PHE A 172 3.71 -23.61 1.31
CA PHE A 172 2.42 -24.25 1.51
C PHE A 172 1.92 -24.10 2.96
N CYS A 173 2.77 -24.37 3.95
CA CYS A 173 2.42 -24.15 5.36
C CYS A 173 2.08 -22.70 5.67
N PHE A 174 2.76 -21.73 5.05
CA PHE A 174 2.43 -20.31 5.20
C PHE A 174 1.01 -20.02 4.71
N TYR A 175 0.65 -20.48 3.51
CA TYR A 175 -0.71 -20.30 2.97
C TYR A 175 -1.77 -20.98 3.82
N ILE A 176 -1.53 -22.20 4.31
CA ILE A 176 -2.45 -22.90 5.21
C ILE A 176 -2.63 -22.15 6.52
N LYS A 177 -1.55 -21.69 7.16
CA LYS A 177 -1.63 -20.89 8.39
C LYS A 177 -2.45 -19.62 8.19
N ARG A 178 -2.25 -18.92 7.07
CA ARG A 178 -3.01 -17.71 6.73
C ARG A 178 -4.48 -18.02 6.47
N LEU A 179 -4.79 -19.11 5.77
CA LEU A 179 -6.16 -19.56 5.57
C LEU A 179 -6.87 -19.82 6.90
N VAL A 180 -6.24 -20.59 7.80
CA VAL A 180 -6.78 -20.90 9.13
C VAL A 180 -7.05 -19.63 9.93
N GLU A 181 -6.11 -18.70 9.95
CA GLU A 181 -6.25 -17.44 10.68
C GLU A 181 -7.42 -16.60 10.14
N VAL A 182 -7.55 -16.49 8.82
CA VAL A 182 -8.64 -15.74 8.18
C VAL A 182 -9.99 -16.41 8.42
N SER A 183 -10.07 -17.74 8.30
CA SER A 183 -11.30 -18.50 8.54
C SER A 183 -11.78 -18.37 9.97
N TRP A 184 -10.87 -18.45 10.95
CA TRP A 184 -11.19 -18.20 12.35
C TRP A 184 -11.77 -16.80 12.54
N LYS A 185 -11.11 -15.77 12.01
CA LYS A 185 -11.56 -14.37 12.12
C LYS A 185 -12.92 -14.14 11.48
N ALA A 186 -13.21 -14.85 10.39
CA ALA A 186 -14.48 -14.76 9.68
C ALA A 186 -15.59 -15.67 10.25
N GLY A 187 -15.28 -16.49 11.27
CA GLY A 187 -16.24 -17.38 11.91
C GLY A 187 -16.58 -18.64 11.09
N TYR A 188 -15.73 -19.02 10.13
CA TYR A 188 -15.89 -20.26 9.36
C TYR A 188 -15.17 -21.42 10.04
N GLU A 189 -15.81 -22.59 10.07
CA GLU A 189 -15.10 -23.82 10.40
C GLU A 189 -14.22 -24.27 9.21
N ILE A 190 -13.00 -24.71 9.49
CA ILE A 190 -12.06 -25.17 8.45
C ILE A 190 -12.64 -26.36 7.66
N SER A 191 -13.48 -27.18 8.31
CA SER A 191 -14.23 -28.30 7.73
C SER A 191 -15.15 -27.89 6.57
N GLU A 192 -15.56 -26.62 6.52
CA GLU A 192 -16.49 -26.07 5.52
C GLU A 192 -15.76 -25.53 4.27
N ILE A 193 -14.44 -25.38 4.33
CA ILE A 193 -13.62 -24.85 3.24
C ILE A 193 -13.41 -25.95 2.20
N LYS A 194 -14.28 -26.00 1.21
CA LYS A 194 -14.08 -26.85 0.03
C LYS A 194 -12.96 -26.26 -0.82
N LEU A 195 -11.79 -26.89 -0.79
CA LEU A 195 -10.70 -26.66 -1.74
C LEU A 195 -11.10 -27.16 -3.13
N ARG A 196 -12.03 -26.46 -3.77
CA ARG A 196 -12.31 -26.61 -5.20
C ARG A 196 -11.24 -25.79 -5.92
N HIS A 197 -10.40 -26.45 -6.71
CA HIS A 197 -9.32 -25.89 -7.56
C HIS A 197 -7.85 -26.08 -7.10
N LEU A 198 -7.52 -27.11 -6.31
CA LEU A 198 -6.13 -27.59 -6.16
C LEU A 198 -5.82 -28.79 -7.07
N ALA A 199 -6.28 -28.75 -8.33
CA ALA A 199 -5.96 -29.76 -9.35
C ALA A 199 -5.47 -29.08 -10.62
#